data_AF-A0A931QH05-F1
#
_entry.id   AF-A0A931QH05-F1
#
_cell.length_a   1.000
_cell.length_b   1.000
_cell.length_c   1.000
_cell.angle_alpha   90.00
_cell.angle_beta   90.00
_cell.angle_gamma   90.00
#
_symmetry.space_group_name_H-M   'P 1'
#
loop_
_entity.id
_entity.type
_entity.pdbx_description
1 polymer ?
#
loop_
_entity_poly.entity_id
_entity_poly.type
_entity_poly.pdbx_seq_one_letter_code
_entity_poly.pdbx_strand_id
1 'polypeptide(L)'
;GIEELTNGYPPLYADNVRLERVSQIVTYSFPVIAMLMVFLIYAFAKRFLQDGAGPIPTIVPFLYIFSPNIVLFSLFPDQAIYPLVFLIGVWFIVTAIQHQSFTWALLLGIFLYGAVFFSFTMLPLYLFAGIYLTLHYCSNRNARQLKKQIMIAIGIGVGTLLLYFIFLAFLNYDFFSRFTRTVTINRNFDFYLRVGRQPPGGPEPLSIRLQQIAAAAWINNLDFAAAIGFPIYILFVIHGIRLLIRLFRGETTSSDTILVSFFFSFIALNLAGTAQGETARLWMFWIPAMVIFASYEAGRYARKNSPALLWFFIMQFITILLTYHFQDLRM
;
A
#
# COMPACT_ATOMS: atom_id res chain seq x y z
N GLY A 1 2.38 22.28 -11.53
CA GLY A 1 3.00 20.94 -11.42
C GLY A 1 3.25 20.33 -12.79
N ILE A 2 2.58 19.22 -13.12
CA ILE A 2 2.69 18.59 -14.45
C ILE A 2 2.24 19.55 -15.54
N GLU A 3 1.11 20.21 -15.36
CA GLU A 3 0.58 21.14 -16.35
C GLU A 3 1.54 22.30 -16.69
N GLU A 4 2.26 22.82 -15.71
CA GLU A 4 3.26 23.89 -15.91
C GLU A 4 4.54 23.34 -16.57
N LEU A 5 4.95 22.12 -16.23
CA LEU A 5 6.09 21.46 -16.88
C LEU A 5 5.80 21.17 -18.35
N THR A 6 4.56 20.82 -18.70
CA THR A 6 4.18 20.44 -20.06
C THR A 6 3.79 21.63 -20.94
N ASN A 7 3.27 22.70 -20.34
CA ASN A 7 2.77 23.87 -21.07
C ASN A 7 3.62 25.13 -20.88
N GLY A 8 4.64 25.09 -20.01
CA GLY A 8 5.44 26.25 -19.62
C GLY A 8 4.70 27.19 -18.66
N TYR A 9 5.45 28.14 -18.08
CA TYR A 9 4.90 29.23 -17.29
C TYR A 9 5.43 30.58 -17.78
N PRO A 10 4.57 31.54 -18.18
CA PRO A 10 3.11 31.44 -18.27
C PRO A 10 2.66 30.50 -19.43
N PRO A 11 1.46 29.89 -19.34
CA PRO A 11 0.98 28.99 -20.39
C PRO A 11 0.67 29.76 -21.68
N LEU A 12 1.31 29.35 -22.78
CA LEU A 12 1.14 29.97 -24.10
C LEU A 12 -0.07 29.43 -24.89
N TYR A 13 -0.68 28.35 -24.42
CA TYR A 13 -1.72 27.60 -25.12
C TYR A 13 -3.10 27.78 -24.49
N ALA A 14 -4.15 27.64 -25.31
CA ALA A 14 -5.53 27.58 -24.84
C ALA A 14 -5.76 26.35 -23.92
N ASP A 15 -6.75 26.45 -23.02
CA ASP A 15 -7.00 25.46 -21.97
C ASP A 15 -7.28 24.04 -22.51
N ASN A 16 -7.97 23.93 -23.64
CA ASN A 16 -8.22 22.65 -24.30
C ASN A 16 -6.92 21.97 -24.79
N VAL A 17 -6.01 22.74 -25.38
CA VAL A 17 -4.70 22.24 -25.85
C VAL A 17 -3.82 21.85 -24.67
N ARG A 18 -3.87 22.61 -23.57
CA ARG A 18 -3.14 22.29 -22.33
C ARG A 18 -3.58 20.97 -21.73
N LEU A 19 -4.90 20.77 -21.65
CA LEU A 19 -5.50 19.54 -21.15
C LEU A 19 -5.15 18.34 -22.04
N GLU A 20 -5.23 18.50 -23.36
CA GLU A 20 -4.88 17.45 -24.32
C GLU A 20 -3.42 17.01 -24.15
N ARG A 21 -2.49 17.95 -24.02
CA ARG A 21 -1.06 17.64 -23.81
C ARG A 21 -0.79 16.89 -22.51
N VAL A 22 -1.42 17.34 -21.42
CA VAL A 22 -1.31 16.64 -20.12
C VAL A 22 -1.90 15.23 -20.23
N SER A 23 -3.05 15.09 -20.87
CA SER A 23 -3.71 13.80 -21.10
C SER A 23 -2.83 12.85 -21.92
N GLN A 24 -2.21 13.32 -23.01
CA GLN A 24 -1.28 12.52 -23.81
C GLN A 24 -0.10 12.02 -22.97
N ILE A 25 0.52 12.90 -22.18
CA ILE A 25 1.66 12.52 -21.34
C ILE A 25 1.25 11.49 -20.29
N VAL A 26 0.13 11.70 -19.61
CA VAL A 26 -0.41 10.73 -18.64
C VAL A 26 -0.69 9.38 -19.32
N THR A 27 -1.36 9.40 -20.46
CA THR A 27 -1.76 8.20 -21.23
C THR A 27 -0.56 7.33 -21.62
N TYR A 28 0.57 7.94 -22.00
CA TYR A 28 1.75 7.19 -22.41
C TYR A 28 2.72 6.87 -21.27
N SER A 29 2.85 7.77 -20.28
CA SER A 29 3.85 7.59 -19.21
C SER A 29 3.35 6.71 -18.06
N PHE A 30 2.09 6.83 -17.66
CA PHE A 30 1.60 6.15 -16.46
C PHE A 30 1.54 4.62 -16.61
N PRO A 31 1.11 4.05 -17.74
CA PRO A 31 1.19 2.60 -17.93
C PRO A 31 2.63 2.08 -17.84
N VAL A 32 3.59 2.81 -18.40
CA VAL A 32 5.02 2.43 -18.32
C VAL A 32 5.50 2.46 -16.86
N ILE A 33 5.17 3.51 -16.11
CA ILE A 33 5.52 3.63 -14.69
C ILE A 33 4.86 2.51 -13.87
N ALA A 34 3.58 2.22 -14.11
CA ALA A 34 2.87 1.12 -13.46
C ALA A 34 3.55 -0.24 -13.75
N MET A 35 4.01 -0.46 -14.97
CA MET A 35 4.72 -1.70 -15.35
C MET A 35 6.12 -1.82 -14.72
N LEU A 36 6.77 -0.72 -14.30
CA LEU A 36 8.01 -0.81 -13.51
C LEU A 36 7.82 -1.59 -12.21
N MET A 37 6.58 -1.63 -11.69
CA MET A 37 6.21 -2.40 -10.52
C MET A 37 6.47 -3.91 -10.68
N VAL A 38 6.34 -4.45 -11.90
CA VAL A 38 6.63 -5.87 -12.23
C VAL A 38 8.10 -6.20 -11.95
N PHE A 39 9.02 -5.31 -12.34
CA PHE A 39 10.45 -5.50 -12.09
C PHE A 39 10.79 -5.29 -10.61
N LEU A 40 10.21 -4.26 -9.99
CA LEU A 40 10.47 -3.98 -8.59
C LEU A 40 9.96 -5.11 -7.68
N ILE A 41 8.77 -5.65 -7.94
CA ILE A 41 8.20 -6.73 -7.13
C ILE A 41 8.96 -8.04 -7.33
N TYR A 42 9.43 -8.33 -8.54
CA TYR A 42 10.35 -9.45 -8.80
C TYR A 42 11.64 -9.29 -7.98
N ALA A 43 12.28 -8.12 -8.04
CA ALA A 43 13.52 -7.85 -7.34
C ALA A 43 13.33 -7.92 -5.82
N PHE A 44 12.22 -7.39 -5.31
CA PHE A 44 11.86 -7.44 -3.89
C PHE A 44 11.69 -8.88 -3.43
N ALA A 45 10.91 -9.67 -4.17
CA ALA A 45 10.67 -11.08 -3.86
C ALA A 45 11.96 -11.90 -3.89
N LYS A 46 12.81 -11.69 -4.92
CA LYS A 46 14.11 -12.35 -5.03
C LYS A 46 15.04 -12.00 -3.86
N ARG A 47 15.03 -10.74 -3.41
CA ARG A 47 15.94 -10.27 -2.36
C ARG A 47 15.50 -10.66 -0.96
N PHE A 48 14.22 -10.53 -0.64
CA PHE A 48 13.73 -10.59 0.75
C PHE A 48 12.83 -11.78 1.07
N LEU A 49 12.27 -12.45 0.05
CA LEU A 49 11.25 -13.48 0.24
C LEU A 49 11.71 -14.87 -0.20
N GLN A 50 12.83 -14.94 -0.94
CA GLN A 50 13.35 -16.18 -1.49
C GLN A 50 14.10 -17.01 -0.42
N ASP A 51 13.35 -17.83 0.30
CA ASP A 51 13.91 -18.90 1.14
C ASP A 51 14.12 -20.16 0.26
N GLY A 52 15.17 -20.17 -0.57
CA GLY A 52 15.59 -21.31 -1.42
C GLY A 52 15.16 -21.25 -2.91
N ALA A 53 15.16 -22.39 -3.62
CA ALA A 53 14.90 -22.47 -5.07
C ALA A 53 13.41 -22.36 -5.47
N GLY A 54 12.60 -21.62 -4.70
CA GLY A 54 11.16 -21.53 -4.95
C GLY A 54 10.75 -20.65 -6.11
N PRO A 55 9.57 -20.90 -6.74
CA PRO A 55 9.09 -20.14 -7.89
C PRO A 55 8.47 -18.77 -7.50
N ILE A 56 8.57 -18.34 -6.24
CA ILE A 56 7.92 -17.12 -5.72
C ILE A 56 8.30 -15.88 -6.54
N PRO A 57 9.59 -15.55 -6.78
CA PRO A 57 9.95 -14.35 -7.52
C PRO A 57 9.36 -14.32 -8.92
N THR A 58 9.17 -15.49 -9.55
CA THR A 58 8.57 -15.59 -10.88
C THR A 58 7.05 -15.48 -10.84
N ILE A 59 6.38 -16.05 -9.84
CA ILE A 59 4.90 -16.06 -9.74
C ILE A 59 4.34 -14.68 -9.38
N VAL A 60 4.99 -13.95 -8.46
CA VAL A 60 4.49 -12.68 -7.94
C VAL A 60 4.19 -11.65 -9.06
N PRO A 61 5.10 -11.39 -10.02
CA PRO A 61 4.84 -10.43 -11.09
C PRO A 61 3.71 -10.86 -12.03
N PHE A 62 3.54 -12.17 -12.29
CA PHE A 62 2.39 -12.65 -13.06
C PHE A 62 1.07 -12.35 -12.34
N LEU A 63 0.98 -12.66 -11.05
CA LEU A 63 -0.23 -12.36 -10.26
C LEU A 63 -0.53 -10.85 -10.22
N TYR A 64 0.50 -10.01 -10.19
CA TYR A 64 0.34 -8.56 -10.28
C TYR A 64 -0.30 -8.12 -11.60
N ILE A 65 0.22 -8.60 -12.74
CA ILE A 65 -0.30 -8.27 -14.08
C ILE A 65 -1.76 -8.71 -14.25
N PHE A 66 -2.14 -9.86 -13.67
CA PHE A 66 -3.51 -10.36 -13.72
C PHE A 66 -4.46 -9.75 -12.68
N SER A 67 -4.03 -8.73 -11.92
CA SER A 67 -4.95 -8.01 -11.03
C SER A 67 -5.85 -7.06 -11.86
N PRO A 68 -7.20 -7.11 -11.76
CA PRO A 68 -8.12 -6.31 -12.58
C PRO A 68 -7.78 -4.82 -12.53
N ASN A 69 -7.48 -4.30 -11.35
CA ASN A 69 -7.09 -2.89 -11.20
C ASN A 69 -5.90 -2.47 -12.05
N ILE A 70 -4.90 -3.34 -12.23
CA ILE A 70 -3.71 -3.00 -13.02
C ILE A 70 -4.03 -2.95 -14.51
N VAL A 71 -4.90 -3.84 -14.98
CA VAL A 71 -5.36 -3.89 -16.37
C VAL A 71 -6.28 -2.72 -16.71
N LEU A 72 -7.17 -2.37 -15.77
CA LEU A 72 -8.28 -1.45 -16.01
C LEU A 72 -7.98 0.00 -15.63
N PHE A 73 -7.06 0.22 -14.70
CA PHE A 73 -6.86 1.51 -14.07
C PHE A 73 -5.37 1.85 -13.98
N SER A 74 -4.80 2.34 -15.08
CA SER A 74 -3.41 2.81 -15.13
C SER A 74 -3.26 4.31 -15.46
N LEU A 75 -4.37 5.06 -15.46
CA LEU A 75 -4.38 6.46 -15.90
C LEU A 75 -4.36 7.48 -14.75
N PHE A 76 -4.48 7.05 -13.49
CA PHE A 76 -4.42 7.94 -12.35
C PHE A 76 -3.07 7.85 -11.60
N PRO A 77 -2.57 8.95 -11.00
CA PRO A 77 -1.27 8.94 -10.31
C PRO A 77 -1.20 7.95 -9.15
N ASP A 78 -2.32 7.78 -8.45
CA ASP A 78 -2.47 6.84 -7.33
C ASP A 78 -2.44 5.37 -7.74
N GLN A 79 -2.58 5.09 -9.04
CA GLN A 79 -2.45 3.76 -9.61
C GLN A 79 -1.04 3.49 -10.12
N ALA A 80 -0.47 4.47 -10.82
CA ALA A 80 0.81 4.29 -11.48
C ALA A 80 1.99 4.47 -10.50
N ILE A 81 1.93 5.49 -9.65
CA ILE A 81 3.10 5.93 -8.85
C ILE A 81 3.04 5.34 -7.44
N TYR A 82 1.87 5.29 -6.81
CA TYR A 82 1.76 4.97 -5.38
C TYR A 82 2.18 3.53 -5.03
N PRO A 83 1.82 2.48 -5.80
CA PRO A 83 2.31 1.13 -5.52
C PRO A 83 3.84 1.03 -5.60
N LEU A 84 4.45 1.77 -6.54
CA LEU A 84 5.91 1.83 -6.70
C LEU A 84 6.56 2.52 -5.49
N VAL A 85 6.10 3.72 -5.12
CA VAL A 85 6.59 4.45 -3.94
C VAL A 85 6.41 3.63 -2.67
N PHE A 86 5.27 2.95 -2.53
CA PHE A 86 5.00 2.08 -1.40
C PHE A 86 5.99 0.91 -1.32
N LEU A 87 6.20 0.14 -2.40
CA LEU A 87 7.14 -0.98 -2.33
C LEU A 87 8.60 -0.54 -2.20
N ILE A 88 9.01 0.58 -2.81
CA ILE A 88 10.32 1.20 -2.56
C ILE A 88 10.45 1.57 -1.08
N GLY A 89 9.41 2.15 -0.51
CA GLY A 89 9.37 2.48 0.91
C GLY A 89 9.53 1.25 1.78
N VAL A 90 8.81 0.17 1.50
CA VAL A 90 8.97 -1.09 2.23
C VAL A 90 10.37 -1.68 2.06
N TRP A 91 10.91 -1.70 0.83
CA TRP A 91 12.29 -2.12 0.59
C TRP A 91 13.25 -1.34 1.46
N PHE A 92 13.11 -0.01 1.49
CA PHE A 92 13.98 0.86 2.24
C PHE A 92 13.84 0.65 3.75
N ILE A 93 12.62 0.50 4.26
CA ILE A 93 12.33 0.15 5.66
C ILE A 93 13.07 -1.14 6.06
N VAL A 94 12.86 -2.21 5.29
CA VAL A 94 13.47 -3.52 5.56
C VAL A 94 14.99 -3.40 5.56
N THR A 95 15.56 -2.76 4.54
CA THR A 95 17.00 -2.57 4.39
C THR A 95 17.60 -1.76 5.54
N ALA A 96 17.00 -0.61 5.88
CA ALA A 96 17.51 0.27 6.93
C ALA A 96 17.47 -0.39 8.32
N ILE A 97 16.39 -1.12 8.62
CA ILE A 97 16.24 -1.84 9.89
C ILE A 97 17.22 -3.03 9.95
N GLN A 98 17.45 -3.76 8.86
CA GLN A 98 18.43 -4.84 8.81
C GLN A 98 19.88 -4.34 8.94
N HIS A 99 20.22 -3.18 8.35
CA HIS A 99 21.56 -2.60 8.47
C HIS A 99 21.89 -2.10 9.89
N GLN A 100 20.88 -1.87 10.73
CA GLN A 100 21.07 -1.43 12.12
C GLN A 100 21.94 -0.16 12.27
N SER A 101 21.86 0.76 11.30
CA SER A 101 22.64 2.00 11.27
C SER A 101 21.74 3.21 11.45
N PHE A 102 22.19 4.15 12.28
CA PHE A 102 21.50 5.42 12.52
C PHE A 102 21.34 6.25 11.23
N THR A 103 22.35 6.27 10.36
CA THR A 103 22.32 7.06 9.13
C THR A 103 21.24 6.54 8.16
N TRP A 104 21.15 5.21 8.01
CA TRP A 104 20.08 4.59 7.21
C TRP A 104 18.69 4.87 7.82
N ALA A 105 18.57 4.85 9.14
CA ALA A 105 17.33 5.19 9.84
C ALA A 105 16.93 6.66 9.65
N LEU A 106 17.90 7.60 9.69
CA LEU A 106 17.68 9.02 9.42
C LEU A 106 17.19 9.26 7.99
N LEU A 107 17.86 8.68 7.01
CA LEU A 107 17.45 8.76 5.60
C LEU A 107 16.06 8.14 5.38
N LEU A 108 15.75 7.04 6.09
CA LEU A 108 14.41 6.45 6.07
C LEU A 108 13.36 7.43 6.63
N GLY A 109 13.62 8.10 7.75
CA GLY A 109 12.69 9.11 8.29
C GLY A 109 12.41 10.26 7.32
N ILE A 110 13.45 10.76 6.66
CA ILE A 110 13.35 11.77 5.59
C ILE A 110 12.48 11.23 4.45
N PHE A 111 12.77 10.03 3.96
CA PHE A 111 11.99 9.40 2.89
C PHE A 111 10.52 9.21 3.28
N LEU A 112 10.24 8.70 4.48
CA LEU A 112 8.87 8.44 4.94
C LEU A 112 8.05 9.73 5.04
N TYR A 113 8.64 10.81 5.55
CA TYR A 113 7.96 12.11 5.57
C TYR A 113 7.73 12.64 4.14
N GLY A 114 8.73 12.51 3.25
CA GLY A 114 8.58 12.88 1.84
C GLY A 114 7.47 12.10 1.13
N ALA A 115 7.36 10.79 1.37
CA ALA A 115 6.30 9.94 0.83
C ALA A 115 4.91 10.34 1.35
N VAL A 116 4.80 10.65 2.64
CA VAL A 116 3.54 11.11 3.26
C VAL A 116 3.15 12.51 2.80
N PHE A 117 4.12 13.41 2.60
CA PHE A 117 3.89 14.71 1.99
C PHE A 117 3.37 14.58 0.56
N PHE A 118 3.91 13.64 -0.21
CA PHE A 118 3.43 13.34 -1.55
C PHE A 118 1.99 12.79 -1.54
N SER A 119 1.67 11.90 -0.61
CA SER A 119 0.29 11.43 -0.38
C SER A 119 0.08 10.87 1.02
N PHE A 120 -1.02 11.27 1.69
CA PHE A 120 -1.41 10.71 2.98
C PHE A 120 -1.73 9.21 2.93
N THR A 121 -1.99 8.63 1.75
CA THR A 121 -2.13 7.18 1.57
C THR A 121 -0.84 6.41 1.88
N MET A 122 0.31 7.09 1.99
CA MET A 122 1.60 6.50 2.38
C MET A 122 1.82 6.43 3.90
N LEU A 123 0.91 6.95 4.73
CA LEU A 123 0.99 6.81 6.19
C LEU A 123 1.17 5.36 6.69
N PRO A 124 0.57 4.34 6.05
CA PRO A 124 0.81 2.94 6.41
C PRO A 124 2.28 2.51 6.33
N LEU A 125 3.17 3.23 5.64
CA LEU A 125 4.61 2.96 5.68
C LEU A 125 5.21 3.21 7.07
N TYR A 126 4.78 4.26 7.79
CA TYR A 126 5.20 4.48 9.19
C TYR A 126 4.73 3.35 10.09
N LEU A 127 3.47 2.92 9.88
CA LEU A 127 2.88 1.83 10.64
C LEU A 127 3.62 0.51 10.38
N PHE A 128 3.90 0.20 9.11
CA PHE A 128 4.70 -0.95 8.71
C PHE A 128 6.11 -0.88 9.32
N ALA A 129 6.77 0.28 9.28
CA ALA A 129 8.08 0.46 9.90
C ALA A 129 8.06 0.16 11.41
N GLY A 130 7.07 0.69 12.14
CA GLY A 130 6.93 0.45 13.58
C GLY A 130 6.65 -1.01 13.91
N ILE A 131 5.75 -1.66 13.16
CA ILE A 131 5.44 -3.09 13.35
C ILE A 131 6.66 -3.95 13.01
N TYR A 132 7.31 -3.71 11.86
CA TYR A 132 8.48 -4.48 11.43
C TYR A 132 9.65 -4.32 12.39
N LEU A 133 9.94 -3.10 12.87
CA LEU A 133 10.96 -2.85 13.89
C LEU A 133 10.69 -3.65 15.18
N THR A 134 9.43 -3.66 15.62
CA THR A 134 9.00 -4.37 16.83
C THR A 134 9.13 -5.88 16.68
N LEU A 135 8.62 -6.44 15.57
CA LEU A 135 8.68 -7.87 15.32
C LEU A 135 10.12 -8.34 15.08
N HIS A 136 10.93 -7.56 14.36
CA HIS A 136 12.34 -7.85 14.15
C HIS A 136 13.13 -7.90 15.48
N TYR A 137 12.82 -7.00 16.42
CA TYR A 137 13.36 -7.08 17.78
C TYR A 137 12.90 -8.33 18.52
N CYS A 138 11.59 -8.63 18.47
CA CYS A 138 11.00 -9.79 19.13
C CYS A 138 11.54 -11.13 18.62
N SER A 139 11.92 -11.24 17.35
CA SER A 139 12.53 -12.44 16.76
C SER A 139 14.01 -12.61 17.15
N ASN A 140 14.72 -11.52 17.46
CA ASN A 140 16.16 -11.52 17.74
C ASN A 140 16.46 -11.05 19.18
N ARG A 141 15.81 -11.64 20.20
CA ARG A 141 15.92 -11.19 21.59
C ARG A 141 17.35 -11.27 22.14
N ASN A 142 18.10 -10.18 22.05
CA ASN A 142 19.41 -10.00 22.68
C ASN A 142 19.50 -8.57 23.23
N ALA A 143 19.95 -8.41 24.49
CA ALA A 143 19.98 -7.12 25.20
C ALA A 143 20.77 -6.03 24.44
N ARG A 144 21.87 -6.40 23.74
CA ARG A 144 22.63 -5.45 22.90
C ARG A 144 21.83 -4.91 21.72
N GLN A 145 20.75 -5.59 21.33
CA GLN A 145 19.91 -5.17 20.21
C GLN A 145 18.89 -4.11 20.62
N LEU A 146 18.38 -4.08 21.86
CA LEU A 146 17.38 -3.08 22.28
C LEU A 146 17.91 -1.65 22.08
N LYS A 147 19.16 -1.38 22.51
CA LYS A 147 19.80 -0.07 22.30
C LYS A 147 19.86 0.29 20.82
N LYS A 148 20.21 -0.65 19.94
CA LYS A 148 20.27 -0.41 18.49
C LYS A 148 18.88 -0.13 17.92
N GLN A 149 17.85 -0.88 18.31
CA GLN A 149 16.48 -0.65 17.86
C GLN A 149 15.94 0.71 18.30
N ILE A 150 16.24 1.13 19.54
CA ILE A 150 15.93 2.48 20.03
C ILE A 150 16.67 3.53 19.19
N MET A 151 17.96 3.34 18.89
CA MET A 151 18.71 4.27 18.04
C MET A 151 18.13 4.36 16.62
N ILE A 152 17.64 3.24 16.05
CA ILE A 152 16.96 3.24 14.75
C ILE A 152 15.65 4.03 14.84
N ALA A 153 14.83 3.78 15.87
CA ALA A 153 13.57 4.52 16.08
C ALA A 153 13.82 6.03 16.22
N ILE A 154 14.84 6.43 16.99
CA ILE A 154 15.27 7.83 17.13
C ILE A 154 15.74 8.37 15.78
N GLY A 155 16.54 7.61 15.02
CA GLY A 155 17.00 8.02 13.69
C GLY A 155 15.84 8.32 12.74
N ILE A 156 14.86 7.42 12.67
CA ILE A 156 13.62 7.63 11.89
C ILE A 156 12.92 8.92 12.36
N GLY A 157 12.70 9.06 13.68
CA GLY A 157 12.04 10.24 14.24
C GLY A 157 12.76 11.56 13.93
N VAL A 158 14.09 11.60 14.07
CA VAL A 158 14.90 12.78 13.77
C VAL A 158 14.86 13.09 12.27
N GLY A 159 14.97 12.08 11.39
CA GLY A 159 14.86 12.29 9.95
C GLY A 159 13.50 12.85 9.52
N THR A 160 12.41 12.33 10.10
CA THR A 160 11.05 12.82 9.89
C THR A 160 10.90 14.26 10.36
N LEU A 161 11.35 14.58 11.57
CA LEU A 161 11.26 15.93 12.13
C LEU A 161 12.10 16.94 11.33
N LEU A 162 13.30 16.55 10.90
CA LEU A 162 14.17 17.39 10.08
C LEU A 162 13.44 17.80 8.80
N LEU A 163 12.88 16.84 8.05
CA LEU A 163 12.18 17.16 6.81
C LEU A 163 10.87 17.93 7.06
N TYR A 164 10.17 17.64 8.15
CA TYR A 164 9.00 18.42 8.60
C TYR A 164 9.35 19.90 8.80
N PHE A 165 10.42 20.20 9.55
CA PHE A 165 10.81 21.59 9.80
C PHE A 165 11.31 22.29 8.54
N ILE A 166 11.99 21.58 7.63
CA ILE A 166 12.35 22.12 6.32
C ILE A 166 11.08 22.50 5.54
N PHE A 167 10.07 21.63 5.48
CA PHE A 167 8.85 21.93 4.72
C PHE A 167 8.01 23.01 5.39
N LEU A 168 8.00 23.06 6.73
CA LEU A 168 7.36 24.15 7.46
C LEU A 168 8.03 25.49 7.17
N ALA A 169 9.36 25.56 7.22
CA ALA A 169 10.11 26.80 7.04
C ALA A 169 10.09 27.30 5.58
N PHE A 170 10.29 26.40 4.62
CA PHE A 170 10.46 26.78 3.21
C PHE A 170 9.16 26.73 2.40
N LEU A 171 8.20 25.89 2.77
CA LEU A 171 6.93 25.71 2.03
C LEU A 171 5.71 26.18 2.82
N ASN A 172 5.87 26.64 4.07
CA ASN A 172 4.78 26.93 4.99
C ASN A 172 3.77 25.77 5.09
N TYR A 173 4.29 24.54 5.07
CA TYR A 173 3.49 23.33 5.06
C TYR A 173 3.37 22.76 6.48
N ASP A 174 2.23 22.98 7.13
CA ASP A 174 1.89 22.30 8.38
C ASP A 174 1.15 20.98 8.13
N PHE A 175 1.88 19.88 8.28
CA PHE A 175 1.36 18.52 8.14
C PHE A 175 0.13 18.25 9.02
N PHE A 176 0.16 18.65 10.30
CA PHE A 176 -0.90 18.29 11.24
C PHE A 176 -2.22 18.96 10.88
N SER A 177 -2.19 20.27 10.62
CA SER A 177 -3.37 21.01 10.17
C SER A 177 -3.96 20.44 8.87
N ARG A 178 -3.11 20.08 7.91
CA ARG A 178 -3.56 19.48 6.64
C ARG A 178 -4.17 18.10 6.84
N PHE A 179 -3.50 17.24 7.60
CA PHE A 179 -3.97 15.89 7.88
C PHE A 179 -5.30 15.90 8.63
N THR A 180 -5.42 16.68 9.71
CA THR A 180 -6.68 16.80 10.47
C THR A 180 -7.82 17.27 9.58
N ARG A 181 -7.59 18.29 8.75
CA ARG A 181 -8.61 18.79 7.82
C ARG A 181 -9.05 17.71 6.83
N THR A 182 -8.11 16.99 6.23
CA THR A 182 -8.43 15.91 5.28
C THR A 182 -9.17 14.76 5.93
N VAL A 183 -8.75 14.30 7.12
CA VAL A 183 -9.44 13.22 7.84
C VAL A 183 -10.87 13.65 8.23
N THR A 184 -11.06 14.88 8.68
CA THR A 184 -12.40 15.40 9.00
C THR A 184 -13.29 15.49 7.76
N ILE A 185 -12.77 16.00 6.63
CA ILE A 185 -13.52 16.08 5.37
C ILE A 185 -13.90 14.68 4.90
N ASN A 186 -12.94 13.75 4.83
CA ASN A 186 -13.20 12.39 4.35
C ASN A 186 -14.21 11.66 5.24
N ARG A 187 -14.06 11.75 6.57
CA ARG A 187 -15.01 11.13 7.50
C ARG A 187 -16.42 11.70 7.35
N ASN A 188 -16.55 13.02 7.24
CA ASN A 188 -17.84 13.67 7.07
C ASN A 188 -18.48 13.31 5.73
N PHE A 189 -17.68 13.25 4.66
CA PHE A 189 -18.17 12.89 3.35
C PHE A 189 -18.64 11.43 3.29
N ASP A 190 -17.79 10.49 3.72
CA ASP A 190 -18.02 9.05 3.58
C ASP A 190 -19.14 8.53 4.46
N PHE A 191 -19.19 8.97 5.73
CA PHE A 191 -20.13 8.41 6.70
C PHE A 191 -21.44 9.21 6.85
N TYR A 192 -21.50 10.43 6.32
CA TYR A 192 -22.66 11.31 6.49
C TYR A 192 -23.22 11.79 5.17
N LEU A 193 -22.46 12.62 4.45
CA LEU A 193 -22.97 13.28 3.24
C LEU A 193 -23.38 12.28 2.17
N ARG A 194 -22.58 11.23 1.93
CA ARG A 194 -22.86 10.17 0.95
C ARG A 194 -24.12 9.37 1.26
N VAL A 195 -24.48 9.24 2.55
CA VAL A 195 -25.67 8.50 3.01
C VAL A 195 -26.84 9.41 3.36
N GLY A 196 -26.78 10.69 2.98
CA GLY A 196 -27.84 11.67 3.22
C GLY A 196 -28.03 12.04 4.70
N ARG A 197 -27.03 11.83 5.55
CA ARG A 197 -27.04 12.19 6.96
C ARG A 197 -26.24 13.46 7.20
N GLN A 198 -26.58 14.18 8.28
CA GLN A 198 -25.81 15.34 8.73
C GLN A 198 -24.73 14.90 9.72
N PRO A 199 -23.51 15.47 9.66
CA PRO A 199 -22.48 15.19 10.65
C PRO A 199 -22.95 15.68 12.04
N PRO A 200 -22.61 14.95 13.11
CA PRO A 200 -23.04 15.28 14.47
C PRO A 200 -22.38 16.60 14.91
N GLY A 201 -23.12 17.40 15.68
CA GLY A 201 -22.59 18.62 16.29
C GLY A 201 -21.65 18.39 17.48
N GLY A 202 -21.33 17.13 17.80
CA GLY A 202 -20.52 16.74 18.95
C GLY A 202 -19.83 15.38 18.76
N PRO A 203 -19.05 14.91 19.74
CA PRO A 203 -18.33 13.65 19.64
C PRO A 203 -19.29 12.45 19.58
N GLU A 204 -19.05 11.56 18.63
CA GLU A 204 -19.85 10.35 18.48
C GLU A 204 -19.63 9.36 19.64
N PRO A 205 -20.70 8.68 20.11
CA PRO A 205 -20.57 7.53 20.99
C PRO A 205 -19.65 6.45 20.40
N LEU A 206 -18.85 5.83 21.26
CA LEU A 206 -17.88 4.80 20.84
C LEU A 206 -18.56 3.60 20.13
N SER A 207 -19.76 3.21 20.56
CA SER A 207 -20.53 2.11 19.96
C SER A 207 -20.89 2.39 18.50
N ILE A 208 -21.36 3.60 18.19
CA ILE A 208 -21.70 4.03 16.82
C ILE A 208 -20.43 4.04 15.97
N ARG A 209 -19.32 4.55 16.52
CA ARG A 209 -18.03 4.58 15.81
C ARG A 209 -17.52 3.17 15.51
N LEU A 210 -17.61 2.23 16.45
CA LEU A 210 -17.21 0.84 16.21
C LEU A 210 -18.09 0.16 15.16
N GLN A 211 -19.39 0.44 15.16
CA GLN A 211 -20.30 -0.06 14.14
C GLN A 211 -19.95 0.48 12.74
N GLN A 212 -19.66 1.77 12.63
CA GLN A 212 -19.19 2.40 11.39
C GLN A 212 -17.88 1.77 10.90
N ILE A 213 -16.90 1.59 11.79
CA ILE A 213 -15.61 0.96 11.45
C ILE A 213 -15.83 -0.48 10.97
N ALA A 214 -16.68 -1.26 11.64
CA ALA A 214 -16.95 -2.64 11.25
C ALA A 214 -17.67 -2.72 9.89
N ALA A 215 -18.68 -1.85 9.67
CA ALA A 215 -19.40 -1.78 8.40
C ALA A 215 -18.47 -1.33 7.25
N ALA A 216 -17.63 -0.31 7.50
CA ALA A 216 -16.63 0.15 6.55
C ALA A 216 -15.62 -0.96 6.25
N ALA A 217 -15.05 -1.62 7.26
CA ALA A 217 -14.11 -2.72 7.06
C ALA A 217 -14.73 -3.84 6.21
N TRP A 218 -15.98 -4.22 6.46
CA TRP A 218 -16.67 -5.22 5.64
C TRP A 218 -16.77 -4.81 4.16
N ILE A 219 -17.31 -3.62 3.89
CA ILE A 219 -17.48 -3.10 2.53
C ILE A 219 -16.12 -2.90 1.85
N ASN A 220 -15.14 -2.36 2.57
CA ASN A 220 -13.80 -2.08 2.07
C ASN A 220 -13.07 -3.35 1.64
N ASN A 221 -13.20 -4.44 2.42
CA ASN A 221 -12.61 -5.72 2.03
C ASN A 221 -13.31 -6.34 0.83
N LEU A 222 -14.64 -6.22 0.70
CA LEU A 222 -15.36 -6.69 -0.48
C LEU A 222 -14.99 -5.88 -1.73
N ASP A 223 -14.97 -4.56 -1.62
CA ASP A 223 -14.58 -3.64 -2.68
C ASP A 223 -13.13 -3.91 -3.11
N PHE A 224 -12.21 -4.00 -2.16
CA PHE A 224 -10.82 -4.30 -2.44
C PHE A 224 -10.61 -5.72 -3.01
N ALA A 225 -11.36 -6.72 -2.54
CA ALA A 225 -11.33 -8.08 -3.09
C ALA A 225 -11.84 -8.13 -4.53
N ALA A 226 -12.90 -7.40 -4.86
CA ALA A 226 -13.39 -7.28 -6.23
C ALA A 226 -12.35 -6.60 -7.14
N ALA A 227 -11.69 -5.57 -6.63
CA ALA A 227 -10.73 -4.75 -7.37
C ALA A 227 -9.40 -5.49 -7.68
N ILE A 228 -8.88 -6.27 -6.73
CA ILE A 228 -7.69 -7.11 -6.93
C ILE A 228 -8.01 -8.49 -7.52
N GLY A 229 -9.26 -8.92 -7.40
CA GLY A 229 -9.73 -10.26 -7.74
C GLY A 229 -9.87 -11.15 -6.50
N PHE A 230 -11.06 -11.72 -6.33
CA PHE A 230 -11.39 -12.60 -5.21
C PHE A 230 -10.39 -13.76 -5.04
N PRO A 231 -9.90 -14.43 -6.10
CA PRO A 231 -8.91 -15.49 -5.95
C PRO A 231 -7.63 -15.01 -5.23
N ILE A 232 -7.05 -13.88 -5.65
CA ILE A 232 -5.84 -13.30 -5.02
C ILE A 232 -6.13 -12.96 -3.55
N TYR A 233 -7.27 -12.30 -3.29
CA TYR A 233 -7.67 -11.89 -1.95
C TYR A 233 -7.85 -13.09 -1.00
N ILE A 234 -8.50 -14.16 -1.46
CA ILE A 234 -8.69 -15.38 -0.67
C ILE A 234 -7.34 -16.02 -0.33
N LEU A 235 -6.43 -16.15 -1.30
CA LEU A 235 -5.09 -16.69 -1.04
C LEU A 235 -4.30 -15.81 -0.06
N PHE A 236 -4.43 -14.49 -0.15
CA PHE A 236 -3.85 -13.56 0.82
C PHE A 236 -4.35 -13.85 2.25
N VAL A 237 -5.68 -13.96 2.44
CA VAL A 237 -6.26 -14.23 3.76
C VAL A 237 -5.81 -15.59 4.30
N ILE A 238 -5.86 -16.65 3.47
CA ILE A 238 -5.43 -18.00 3.87
C ILE A 238 -3.96 -17.98 4.30
N HIS A 239 -3.09 -17.33 3.52
CA HIS A 239 -1.67 -17.26 3.85
C HIS A 239 -1.42 -16.43 5.11
N GLY A 240 -2.10 -15.29 5.26
CA GLY A 240 -2.02 -14.42 6.43
C GLY A 240 -2.41 -15.13 7.73
N ILE A 241 -3.50 -15.90 7.72
CA ILE A 241 -3.92 -16.71 8.87
C ILE A 241 -2.86 -17.76 9.21
N ARG A 242 -2.30 -18.45 8.22
CA ARG A 242 -1.24 -19.45 8.46
C ARG A 242 0.04 -18.82 9.00
N LEU A 243 0.41 -17.63 8.53
CA LEU A 243 1.54 -16.87 9.05
C LEU A 243 1.33 -16.48 10.51
N LEU A 244 0.12 -16.05 10.88
CA LEU A 244 -0.19 -15.78 12.29
C LEU A 244 -0.05 -17.03 13.16
N ILE A 245 -0.56 -18.18 12.70
CA ILE A 245 -0.40 -19.45 13.42
C ILE A 245 1.09 -19.80 13.61
N ARG A 246 1.92 -19.64 12.57
CA ARG A 246 3.38 -19.88 12.66
C ARG A 246 4.08 -18.90 13.58
N LEU A 247 3.66 -17.63 13.59
CA LEU A 247 4.13 -16.61 14.52
C LEU A 247 3.88 -17.02 15.97
N PHE A 248 2.65 -17.47 16.30
CA PHE A 248 2.32 -17.93 17.64
C PHE A 248 3.05 -19.21 18.05
N ARG A 249 3.48 -20.03 17.09
CA ARG A 249 4.32 -21.22 17.33
C ARG A 249 5.81 -20.92 17.44
N GLY A 250 6.24 -19.69 17.13
CA GLY A 250 7.66 -19.31 17.12
C GLY A 250 8.45 -19.85 15.93
N GLU A 251 7.78 -20.31 14.87
CA GLU A 251 8.38 -20.94 13.68
C GLU A 251 8.57 -19.93 12.53
N THR A 252 8.99 -18.70 12.83
CA THR A 252 9.07 -17.61 11.84
C THR A 252 10.45 -17.47 11.21
N THR A 253 10.51 -17.42 9.89
CA THR A 253 11.70 -16.98 9.15
C THR A 253 11.76 -15.45 9.07
N SER A 254 12.89 -14.90 8.61
CA SER A 254 13.01 -13.45 8.38
C SER A 254 12.00 -12.95 7.34
N SER A 255 11.70 -13.77 6.32
CA SER A 255 10.68 -13.49 5.31
C SER A 255 9.28 -13.43 5.95
N ASP A 256 8.97 -14.37 6.85
CA ASP A 256 7.71 -14.38 7.58
C ASP A 256 7.52 -13.10 8.41
N THR A 257 8.58 -12.54 9.02
CA THR A 257 8.50 -11.29 9.79
C THR A 257 8.03 -10.12 8.91
N ILE A 258 8.51 -10.03 7.66
CA ILE A 258 8.09 -9.00 6.70
C ILE A 258 6.61 -9.19 6.36
N LEU A 259 6.19 -10.42 6.05
CA LEU A 259 4.81 -10.73 5.70
C LEU A 259 3.87 -10.47 6.88
N VAL A 260 4.21 -10.92 8.08
CA VAL A 260 3.42 -10.64 9.29
C VAL A 260 3.28 -9.12 9.51
N SER A 261 4.33 -8.34 9.24
CA SER A 261 4.27 -6.88 9.35
C SER A 261 3.31 -6.25 8.34
N PHE A 262 3.28 -6.75 7.10
CA PHE A 262 2.26 -6.40 6.12
C PHE A 262 0.87 -6.76 6.65
N PHE A 263 0.67 -7.99 7.12
CA PHE A 263 -0.66 -8.45 7.56
C PHE A 263 -1.22 -7.61 8.71
N PHE A 264 -0.41 -7.29 9.71
CA PHE A 264 -0.82 -6.40 10.80
C PHE A 264 -1.07 -4.96 10.34
N SER A 265 -0.28 -4.45 9.40
CA SER A 265 -0.52 -3.13 8.81
C SER A 265 -1.86 -3.08 8.06
N PHE A 266 -2.22 -4.16 7.36
CA PHE A 266 -3.52 -4.30 6.69
C PHE A 266 -4.68 -4.36 7.68
N ILE A 267 -4.54 -5.12 8.77
CA ILE A 267 -5.54 -5.15 9.85
C ILE A 267 -5.72 -3.75 10.45
N ALA A 268 -4.62 -3.06 10.75
CA ALA A 268 -4.67 -1.73 11.33
C ALA A 268 -5.24 -0.68 10.36
N LEU A 269 -4.98 -0.82 9.06
CA LEU A 269 -5.61 0.01 8.01
C LEU A 269 -7.13 -0.17 7.99
N ASN A 270 -7.61 -1.41 8.15
CA ASN A 270 -9.04 -1.70 8.29
C ASN A 270 -9.63 -1.11 9.58
N LEU A 271 -8.94 -1.26 10.70
CA LEU A 271 -9.38 -0.75 12.00
C LEU A 271 -9.38 0.78 12.11
N ALA A 272 -8.57 1.45 11.29
CA ALA A 272 -8.59 2.91 11.22
C ALA A 272 -9.94 3.45 10.73
N GLY A 273 -10.65 2.68 9.89
CA GLY A 273 -12.01 2.99 9.42
C GLY A 273 -12.14 4.38 8.79
N THR A 274 -11.11 4.82 8.07
CA THR A 274 -10.98 6.20 7.58
C THR A 274 -11.65 6.44 6.22
N ALA A 275 -12.06 5.40 5.52
CA ALA A 275 -12.69 5.49 4.20
C ALA A 275 -13.85 4.51 4.06
N GLN A 276 -14.89 4.88 3.31
CA GLN A 276 -15.99 3.98 2.93
C GLN A 276 -16.28 4.08 1.43
N GLY A 277 -16.09 2.98 0.69
CA GLY A 277 -16.54 2.89 -0.71
C GLY A 277 -15.66 3.58 -1.75
N GLU A 278 -14.37 3.80 -1.44
CA GLU A 278 -13.34 4.18 -2.43
C GLU A 278 -12.05 3.37 -2.20
N THR A 279 -12.18 2.21 -1.56
CA THR A 279 -11.07 1.43 -1.04
C THR A 279 -10.32 0.75 -2.17
N ALA A 280 -11.05 0.28 -3.19
CA ALA A 280 -10.50 -0.20 -4.44
C ALA A 280 -9.47 0.77 -5.02
N ARG A 281 -9.71 2.09 -4.86
CA ARG A 281 -8.79 3.13 -5.32
C ARG A 281 -7.71 3.49 -4.33
N LEU A 282 -8.10 3.81 -3.10
CA LEU A 282 -7.18 4.30 -2.09
C LEU A 282 -6.15 3.25 -1.67
N TRP A 283 -6.48 1.95 -1.73
CA TRP A 283 -5.62 0.87 -1.28
C TRP A 283 -4.84 0.20 -2.40
N MET A 284 -4.83 0.73 -3.63
CA MET A 284 -4.08 0.13 -4.73
C MET A 284 -2.59 0.03 -4.46
N PHE A 285 -2.04 0.94 -3.65
CA PHE A 285 -0.65 0.86 -3.21
C PHE A 285 -0.33 -0.45 -2.46
N TRP A 286 -1.36 -1.13 -1.93
CA TRP A 286 -1.25 -2.38 -1.18
C TRP A 286 -1.28 -3.64 -2.06
N ILE A 287 -1.66 -3.53 -3.33
CA ILE A 287 -1.73 -4.67 -4.27
C ILE A 287 -0.43 -5.49 -4.28
N PRO A 288 0.79 -4.89 -4.34
CA PRO A 288 2.05 -5.63 -4.27
C PRO A 288 2.15 -6.56 -3.06
N ALA A 289 1.71 -6.11 -1.89
CA ALA A 289 1.72 -6.94 -0.68
C ALA A 289 0.76 -8.13 -0.81
N MET A 290 -0.45 -7.92 -1.35
CA MET A 290 -1.43 -9.00 -1.51
C MET A 290 -0.94 -10.10 -2.47
N VAL A 291 -0.39 -9.70 -3.62
CA VAL A 291 0.11 -10.67 -4.62
C VAL A 291 1.35 -11.41 -4.12
N ILE A 292 2.16 -10.78 -3.26
CA ILE A 292 3.24 -11.44 -2.54
C ILE A 292 2.69 -12.60 -1.70
N PHE A 293 1.67 -12.38 -0.86
CA PHE A 293 1.09 -13.47 -0.05
C PHE A 293 0.46 -14.55 -0.93
N ALA A 294 -0.30 -14.15 -1.94
CA ALA A 294 -0.95 -15.09 -2.85
C ALA A 294 0.07 -15.98 -3.56
N SER A 295 1.26 -15.46 -3.89
CA SER A 295 2.31 -16.22 -4.55
C SER A 295 2.89 -17.36 -3.72
N TYR A 296 2.91 -17.25 -2.38
CA TYR A 296 3.37 -18.33 -1.51
C TYR A 296 2.43 -19.52 -1.59
N GLU A 297 1.12 -19.26 -1.61
CA GLU A 297 0.11 -20.31 -1.75
C GLU A 297 0.08 -20.86 -3.18
N ALA A 298 0.05 -19.98 -4.19
CA ALA A 298 0.11 -20.38 -5.59
C ALA A 298 1.36 -21.22 -5.91
N GLY A 299 2.53 -20.84 -5.37
CA GLY A 299 3.79 -21.58 -5.53
C GLY A 299 3.76 -22.98 -4.93
N ARG A 300 3.00 -23.21 -3.85
CA ARG A 300 2.78 -24.55 -3.28
C ARG A 300 1.98 -25.43 -4.24
N TYR A 301 0.97 -24.87 -4.92
CA TYR A 301 0.17 -25.60 -5.91
C TYR A 301 0.93 -25.82 -7.22
N ALA A 302 1.74 -24.85 -7.66
CA ALA A 302 2.55 -24.92 -8.87
C ALA A 302 3.53 -26.10 -8.83
N ARG A 303 4.22 -26.31 -7.70
CA ARG A 303 5.17 -27.44 -7.54
C ARG A 303 4.52 -28.81 -7.64
N LYS A 304 3.22 -28.91 -7.33
CA LYS A 304 2.47 -30.17 -7.40
C LYS A 304 1.85 -30.41 -8.78
N ASN A 305 2.24 -29.63 -9.79
CA ASN A 305 1.74 -29.70 -11.17
C ASN A 305 0.21 -29.72 -11.24
N SER A 306 -0.44 -28.94 -10.37
CA SER A 306 -1.87 -29.04 -10.15
C SER A 306 -2.65 -28.21 -11.17
N PRO A 307 -3.70 -28.75 -11.81
CA PRO A 307 -4.65 -27.97 -12.60
C PRO A 307 -5.30 -26.82 -11.80
N ALA A 308 -5.18 -26.81 -10.46
CA ALA A 308 -5.61 -25.72 -9.60
C ALA A 308 -5.00 -24.36 -9.96
N LEU A 309 -3.74 -24.31 -10.41
CA LEU A 309 -3.12 -23.03 -10.79
C LEU A 309 -3.74 -22.47 -12.10
N LEU A 310 -4.04 -23.35 -13.05
CA LEU A 310 -4.75 -22.95 -14.28
C LEU A 310 -6.17 -22.46 -13.96
N TRP A 311 -6.90 -23.19 -13.10
CA TRP A 311 -8.22 -22.77 -12.62
C TRP A 311 -8.17 -21.41 -11.93
N PHE A 312 -7.15 -21.18 -11.11
CA PHE A 312 -6.95 -19.88 -10.47
C PHE A 312 -6.82 -18.75 -11.50
N PHE A 313 -6.00 -18.93 -12.55
CA PHE A 313 -5.85 -17.93 -13.60
C PHE A 313 -7.13 -17.73 -14.42
N ILE A 314 -7.87 -18.81 -14.70
CA ILE A 314 -9.19 -18.72 -15.38
C ILE A 314 -10.16 -17.89 -14.53
N MET A 315 -10.26 -18.17 -13.22
CA MET A 315 -11.13 -17.41 -12.32
C MET A 315 -10.72 -15.94 -12.23
N GLN A 316 -9.41 -15.66 -12.22
CA GLN A 316 -8.89 -14.31 -12.23
C GLN A 316 -9.24 -13.59 -13.54
N PHE A 317 -9.07 -14.25 -14.67
CA PHE A 317 -9.44 -13.71 -15.98
C PHE A 317 -10.95 -13.43 -16.10
N ILE A 318 -11.79 -14.35 -15.63
CA ILE A 318 -13.24 -14.13 -15.54
C ILE A 318 -13.53 -12.90 -14.68
N THR A 319 -12.84 -12.74 -13.55
CA THR A 319 -13.03 -11.56 -12.70
C THR A 319 -12.67 -10.27 -13.44
N ILE A 320 -11.57 -10.24 -14.20
CA ILE A 320 -11.21 -9.08 -15.05
C ILE A 320 -12.33 -8.78 -16.05
N LEU A 321 -12.85 -9.80 -16.75
CA LEU A 321 -13.92 -9.62 -17.74
C LEU A 321 -15.21 -9.10 -17.11
N LEU A 322 -15.59 -9.63 -15.94
CA LEU A 322 -16.78 -9.18 -15.22
C LEU A 322 -16.60 -7.75 -14.72
N THR A 323 -15.45 -7.41 -14.14
CA THR A 323 -15.15 -6.04 -13.70
C THR A 323 -15.20 -5.07 -14.88
N TYR A 324 -14.64 -5.44 -16.04
CA TYR A 324 -14.72 -4.64 -17.26
C TYR A 324 -16.17 -4.47 -17.75
N HIS A 325 -16.96 -5.54 -17.72
CA HIS A 325 -18.35 -5.52 -18.18
C HIS A 325 -19.27 -4.68 -17.29
N PHE A 326 -19.09 -4.74 -15.97
CA PHE A 326 -19.92 -4.04 -14.99
C PHE A 326 -19.36 -2.69 -14.54
N GLN A 327 -18.13 -2.35 -14.91
CA GLN A 327 -17.68 -0.97 -14.81
C GLN A 327 -18.52 -0.14 -15.77
N ASP A 328 -19.49 0.59 -15.21
CA ASP A 328 -20.06 1.74 -15.88
C ASP A 328 -18.90 2.70 -16.19
N LEU A 329 -18.43 2.72 -17.45
CA LEU A 329 -17.47 3.70 -17.96
C LEU A 329 -18.04 5.13 -18.00
N ARG A 330 -19.12 5.39 -17.24
CA ARG A 330 -19.66 6.72 -16.96
C ARG A 330 -18.81 7.37 -15.87
N MET A 331 -17.53 7.58 -16.14
CA MET A 331 -16.74 8.63 -15.49
C MET A 331 -16.82 9.90 -16.32
#